data_AF-A0A9E3SDB4-F1
#
_entry.id   AF-A0A9E3SDB4-F1
#
_cell.length_a   1.000
_cell.length_b   1.000
_cell.length_c   1.000
_cell.angle_alpha   90.00
_cell.angle_beta   90.00
_cell.angle_gamma   90.00
#
_symmetry.space_group_name_H-M   'P 1'
#
loop_
_entity.id
_entity.type
_entity.pdbx_description
1 polymer ?
#
loop_
_entity_poly.entity_id
_entity_poly.type
_entity_poly.pdbx_seq_one_letter_code
_entity_poly.pdbx_strand_id
1 'polypeptide(L)' 'GKLYNGMGNIGYRPTVSNSELTVEVNIFDFDKEIYGEEITISFIDRIRDEHKFENLEALSRQLTKDSLTAKALLAEYK' A
#
# COMPACT_ATOMS: atom_id res chain seq x y z
N GLY A 1 10.24 10.14 14.61
CA GLY A 1 9.10 9.21 14.53
C GLY A 1 9.55 7.78 14.80
N LYS A 2 8.63 6.82 14.84
CA LYS A 2 8.93 5.39 14.84
C LYS A 2 8.78 4.87 13.40
N LEU A 3 9.73 4.05 12.95
CA LEU A 3 9.67 3.43 11.63
C LEU A 3 8.70 2.24 11.68
N TYR A 4 7.85 2.15 10.66
CA TYR A 4 6.96 1.02 10.44
C TYR A 4 7.12 0.53 9.01
N ASN A 5 6.97 -0.78 8.84
CA ASN A 5 6.90 -1.42 7.55
C ASN A 5 5.46 -1.35 7.00
N GLY A 6 5.32 -1.42 5.69
CA GLY A 6 4.01 -1.42 5.05
C GLY A 6 4.07 -1.74 3.58
N MET A 7 2.90 -1.79 2.96
CA MET A 7 2.76 -1.81 1.50
C MET A 7 1.88 -0.65 1.07
N GLY A 8 2.15 -0.11 -0.12
CA GLY A 8 1.41 1.02 -0.66
C GLY A 8 0.85 0.74 -2.05
N ASN A 9 -0.29 1.35 -2.35
CA ASN A 9 -0.79 1.51 -3.70
C ASN A 9 -0.67 2.99 -4.10
N ILE A 10 -0.17 3.23 -5.31
CA ILE A 10 -0.14 4.55 -5.93
C ILE A 10 -0.95 4.44 -7.21
N GLY A 11 -2.05 5.17 -7.30
CA GLY A 11 -3.04 4.95 -8.34
C GLY A 11 -3.96 6.14 -8.59
N TYR A 12 -4.60 6.15 -9.76
CA TYR A 12 -5.56 7.19 -10.12
C TYR A 12 -6.98 6.75 -9.78
N ARG A 13 -7.78 7.62 -9.18
CA ARG A 13 -9.22 7.38 -9.00
C ARG A 13 -10.00 7.80 -10.25
N PRO A 14 -10.55 6.87 -11.05
CA PRO A 14 -11.21 7.22 -12.31
C PRO A 14 -12.66 7.72 -12.13
N THR A 15 -13.23 7.62 -10.94
CA THR A 15 -14.66 7.88 -10.66
C THR A 15 -14.97 9.31 -10.19
N VAL A 16 -13.98 10.19 -10.06
CA VAL A 16 -14.18 11.59 -9.72
C VAL A 16 -13.66 12.42 -10.90
N SER A 17 -14.37 13.48 -11.28
CA SER A 17 -14.15 14.28 -12.49
C SER A 17 -12.74 14.85 -12.69
N ASN A 18 -11.84 14.69 -11.71
CA ASN A 18 -10.41 14.94 -11.80
C ASN A 18 -9.66 13.65 -11.40
N SER A 19 -8.89 13.08 -12.32
CA SER A 19 -8.03 11.90 -12.08
C SER A 19 -6.89 12.28 -11.13
N GLU A 20 -7.17 12.36 -9.85
CA GLU A 20 -6.16 12.64 -8.82
C GLU A 20 -5.35 11.37 -8.52
N LEU A 21 -4.03 11.55 -8.46
CA LEU A 21 -3.11 10.51 -8.00
C LEU A 21 -3.26 10.37 -6.49
N THR A 22 -3.53 9.16 -6.04
CA THR A 22 -3.69 8.81 -4.64
C THR A 22 -2.57 7.89 -4.18
N VAL A 23 -2.17 8.02 -2.93
CA VAL A 23 -1.22 7.13 -2.25
C VAL A 23 -1.93 6.56 -1.04
N GLU A 24 -2.13 5.24 -1.04
CA GLU A 24 -2.78 4.51 0.05
C GLU A 24 -1.77 3.53 0.65
N VAL A 25 -1.52 3.61 1.96
CA VAL A 25 -0.52 2.77 2.65
C VAL A 25 -1.21 1.92 3.70
N ASN A 26 -1.00 0.60 3.62
CA ASN A 26 -1.29 -0.33 4.70
C ASN A 26 -0.04 -0.51 5.56
N ILE A 27 -0.05 0.08 6.76
CA ILE A 27 1.02 -0.04 7.74
C ILE A 27 0.86 -1.38 8.46
N PHE A 28 1.90 -2.21 8.48
CA PHE A 28 1.87 -3.52 9.13
C PHE A 28 1.96 -3.39 10.65
N ASP A 29 1.23 -4.28 11.34
CA ASP A 29 1.20 -4.38 12.81
C ASP A 29 0.89 -3.03 13.49
N PHE A 30 -0.01 -2.26 12.89
CA PHE A 30 -0.40 -0.92 13.31
C PHE A 30 -1.87 -0.87 13.69
N ASP A 31 -2.15 -0.43 14.93
CA ASP A 31 -3.49 -0.38 15.53
C ASP A 31 -3.68 0.97 16.25
N LYS A 32 -3.59 2.06 15.47
CA LYS A 32 -3.78 3.42 15.96
C LYS A 32 -4.45 4.28 14.89
N GLU A 33 -5.15 5.32 15.32
CA GLU A 33 -5.65 6.37 14.45
C GLU A 33 -4.61 7.50 14.37
N ILE A 34 -4.34 7.96 13.14
CA ILE A 34 -3.33 9.00 12.85
C ILE A 34 -3.88 10.04 11.86
N TYR A 35 -5.20 10.24 11.84
CA TYR A 35 -5.82 11.25 10.99
C TYR A 35 -5.32 12.65 11.37
N GLY A 36 -4.85 13.41 10.39
CA GLY A 36 -4.29 14.76 10.58
C GLY A 36 -2.82 14.79 10.98
N GLU A 37 -2.21 13.64 11.24
CA GLU A 37 -0.78 13.54 11.55
C GLU A 37 0.06 13.54 10.26
N GLU A 38 1.21 14.21 10.30
CA GLU A 38 2.18 14.15 9.22
C GLU A 38 3.00 12.85 9.29
N ILE A 39 3.13 12.19 8.14
CA ILE A 39 3.95 10.99 8.00
C ILE A 39 4.93 11.15 6.83
N THR A 40 6.05 10.43 6.91
CA THR A 40 7.01 10.32 5.82
C THR A 40 6.97 8.91 5.26
N ILE A 41 6.88 8.80 3.93
CA ILE A 41 6.87 7.52 3.22
C ILE A 41 8.20 7.38 2.46
N SER A 42 8.86 6.24 2.60
CA SER A 42 10.04 5.87 1.82
C SER A 42 9.71 4.66 0.96
N PHE A 43 9.81 4.82 -0.36
CA PHE A 43 9.60 3.73 -1.31
C PHE A 43 10.87 2.88 -1.42
N ILE A 44 10.72 1.57 -1.21
CA ILE A 44 11.84 0.61 -1.24
C ILE A 44 11.84 -0.14 -2.57
N ASP A 45 10.75 -0.85 -2.88
CA ASP A 45 10.61 -1.62 -4.10
C ASP A 45 9.21 -1.49 -4.72
N ARG A 46 9.16 -1.67 -6.04
CA ARG A 46 7.90 -1.77 -6.79
C ARG A 46 7.53 -3.24 -6.97
N ILE A 47 6.37 -3.63 -6.44
CA ILE A 47 5.90 -5.03 -6.48
C ILE A 47 5.22 -5.36 -7.81
N ARG A 48 4.33 -4.50 -8.32
CA ARG A 48 3.57 -4.72 -9.57
C ARG A 48 2.92 -3.44 -10.11
N ASP A 49 2.37 -3.55 -11.31
CA ASP A 49 1.44 -2.57 -11.89
C ASP A 49 0.04 -2.61 -11.25
N GLU A 50 -0.71 -1.53 -11.46
CA GLU A 50 -2.14 -1.49 -11.14
C GLU A 50 -2.91 -2.52 -11.97
N HIS A 51 -3.90 -3.14 -11.34
CA HIS A 51 -4.71 -4.17 -11.97
C HIS A 51 -6.15 -4.03 -11.50
N LYS A 52 -7.10 -4.06 -12.45
CA LYS A 52 -8.53 -4.12 -12.12
C LYS A 52 -8.88 -5.57 -11.82
N PHE A 53 -9.58 -5.79 -10.71
CA PHE A 53 -10.03 -7.12 -10.33
C PHE A 53 -11.51 -7.28 -10.63
N GLU A 54 -11.88 -8.47 -11.09
CA GLU A 54 -13.27 -8.83 -11.41
C GLU A 54 -14.18 -8.84 -10.17
N ASN A 55 -13.62 -9.07 -8.98
CA ASN A 55 -14.36 -9.09 -7.72
C ASN A 55 -13.46 -8.87 -6.49
N LEU A 56 -14.10 -8.68 -5.33
CA LEU A 56 -13.43 -8.44 -4.05
C LEU A 56 -12.57 -9.63 -3.59
N GLU A 57 -12.96 -10.86 -3.91
CA GLU A 57 -12.20 -12.04 -3.52
C GLU A 57 -10.85 -12.11 -4.27
N ALA A 58 -10.87 -11.83 -5.57
CA ALA A 58 -9.67 -11.74 -6.39
C ALA A 58 -8.73 -10.63 -5.91
N LEU A 59 -9.28 -9.45 -5.60
CA LEU A 59 -8.53 -8.36 -4.99
C LEU A 59 -7.90 -8.77 -3.66
N SER A 60 -8.68 -9.34 -2.75
CA SER A 60 -8.21 -9.77 -1.42
C SER A 60 -7.07 -10.79 -1.53
N ARG A 61 -7.22 -11.81 -2.37
CA ARG A 61 -6.18 -12.81 -2.63
C ARG A 61 -4.90 -12.17 -3.17
N GLN A 62 -5.00 -11.18 -4.05
CA GLN A 62 -3.83 -10.48 -4.56
C GLN A 62 -3.17 -9.62 -3.49
N LEU A 63 -3.94 -8.88 -2.68
CA LEU A 63 -3.40 -8.09 -1.57
C LEU A 63 -2.68 -8.97 -0.53
N THR A 64 -3.15 -10.19 -0.27
CA THR A 64 -2.42 -11.15 0.58
C THR A 64 -1.06 -11.51 -0.02
N LYS A 65 -1.00 -11.77 -1.33
CA LYS A 65 0.27 -12.06 -2.02
C LYS A 65 1.21 -10.86 -1.98
N ASP A 66 0.68 -9.67 -2.27
CA ASP A 66 1.45 -8.42 -2.24
C ASP A 66 2.03 -8.16 -0.85
N SER A 67 1.25 -8.41 0.21
CA SER A 67 1.71 -8.27 1.60
C SER A 67 2.85 -9.23 1.94
N LEU A 68 2.76 -10.50 1.50
CA LEU A 68 3.84 -11.48 1.70
C LEU A 68 5.12 -11.05 0.97
N THR A 69 5.01 -10.63 -0.29
CA THR A 69 6.14 -10.11 -1.07
C THR A 69 6.77 -8.88 -0.42
N ALA A 70 5.95 -7.90 0.00
CA ALA A 70 6.42 -6.71 0.69
C ALA A 70 7.19 -7.06 1.97
N LYS A 71 6.66 -7.98 2.78
CA LYS A 71 7.32 -8.43 4.02
C LYS A 71 8.65 -9.14 3.74
N ALA A 72 8.73 -9.93 2.68
CA ALA A 72 9.97 -10.58 2.27
C ALA A 72 11.03 -9.56 1.85
N LEU A 73 10.69 -8.64 0.93
CA LEU A 73 11.58 -7.57 0.48
C LEU A 73 12.08 -6.74 1.67
N LEU A 74 11.18 -6.24 2.51
CA LEU A 74 11.53 -5.42 3.67
C LEU A 74 12.38 -6.15 4.73
N ALA A 75 12.42 -7.48 4.73
CA ALA A 75 13.32 -8.22 5.60
C ALA A 75 14.78 -8.20 5.11
N GLU A 76 15.01 -8.01 3.81
CA GLU A 76 16.34 -7.92 3.18
C GLU A 76 16.98 -6.54 3.38
N TYR A 77 16.17 -5.49 3.60
CA TYR A 77 16.63 -4.10 3.79
C TYR A 77 16.91 -3.72 5.24
N LYS A 78 17.06 -4.68 6.15
CA LYS A 78 17.34 -4.44 7.58
C LYS A 78 18.81 -4.19 7.86
#